data_AF-R5GMU2-F1
#
_entry.id   AF-R5GMU2-F1
#
_cell.length_a   1.000
_cell.length_b   1.000
_cell.length_c   1.000
_cell.angle_alpha   90.00
_cell.angle_beta   90.00
_cell.angle_gamma   90.00
#
_symmetry.space_group_name_H-M   'P 1'
#
loop_
_entity.id
_entity.type
_entity.pdbx_description
1 polymer ?
#
loop_
_entity_poly.entity_id
_entity_poly.type
_entity_poly.pdbx_seq_one_letter_code
_entity_poly.pdbx_strand_id
1 'polypeptide(L)'
;MIKQDLASYTDFAEVINSWLRETDTVEAKLDMLDFAAEIIRNEWVAFSHAKALHNESDNLKLNCLPIQCFDKSGNAIEYRSRKRMAEISFSETPTAVSVWSAQRFVRAISDVRANGFIYSERFHIDYFPEIDAAYVTQGNHHCAAAVYLATGKAYASIISFRDLYPHLTTDGKKWYNAHTNEMLSAVTDWRFAVLYSVKRIQWQLENGDSNVQLNYAYAPSNDEYLSDRTLTLEQLVRCVKNHRVINSLSLRAFAKTADISWYQDFMFEHCCFAPQITEKIKNAVGLAGWRIKF
;
A
#
# COMPACT_ATOMS: atom_id res chain seq x y z
N MET A 1 -1.15 11.26 8.72
CA MET A 1 -2.27 10.70 7.94
C MET A 1 -1.96 10.80 6.44
N ILE A 2 -1.74 9.64 5.79
CA ILE A 2 -2.19 9.33 4.42
C ILE A 2 -1.74 10.33 3.32
N LYS A 3 -0.43 10.40 3.05
CA LYS A 3 0.06 10.94 1.76
C LYS A 3 1.07 10.00 1.09
N GLN A 4 1.93 9.33 1.87
CA GLN A 4 2.87 8.34 1.34
C GLN A 4 2.19 7.04 0.87
N ASP A 5 1.10 6.62 1.52
CA ASP A 5 0.45 5.33 1.21
C ASP A 5 -0.23 5.31 -0.16
N LEU A 6 -0.69 6.46 -0.64
CA LEU A 6 -1.36 6.54 -1.94
C LEU A 6 -0.38 6.51 -3.11
N ALA A 7 0.69 7.31 -3.04
CA ALA A 7 1.71 7.32 -4.08
C ALA A 7 2.24 5.88 -4.29
N SER A 8 2.46 5.15 -3.19
CA SER A 8 2.97 3.78 -3.22
C SER A 8 2.08 2.80 -4.00
N TYR A 9 0.74 2.84 -3.86
CA TYR A 9 -0.14 1.96 -4.65
C TYR A 9 -0.17 2.36 -6.13
N THR A 10 -0.32 3.66 -6.41
CA THR A 10 -0.42 4.17 -7.79
C THR A 10 0.87 3.89 -8.55
N ASP A 11 2.03 4.21 -7.96
CA ASP A 11 3.34 3.95 -8.54
C ASP A 11 3.53 2.45 -8.81
N PHE A 12 3.12 1.59 -7.87
CA PHE A 12 3.16 0.15 -8.06
C PHE A 12 2.25 -0.32 -9.20
N ALA A 13 1.02 0.18 -9.25
CA ALA A 13 0.06 -0.16 -10.29
C ALA A 13 0.56 0.26 -11.68
N GLU A 14 1.21 1.42 -11.79
CA GLU A 14 1.83 1.88 -13.04
C GLU A 14 2.96 0.96 -13.50
N VAL A 15 3.85 0.55 -12.60
CA VAL A 15 4.93 -0.39 -12.89
C VAL A 15 4.38 -1.72 -13.39
N ILE A 16 3.43 -2.32 -12.66
CA ILE A 16 2.84 -3.61 -13.07
C ILE A 16 2.07 -3.46 -14.38
N ASN A 17 1.33 -2.37 -14.57
CA ASN A 17 0.63 -2.14 -15.84
C ASN A 17 1.61 -1.96 -17.01
N SER A 18 2.82 -1.43 -16.79
CA SER A 18 3.87 -1.41 -17.81
C SER A 18 4.34 -2.82 -18.14
N TRP A 19 4.64 -3.62 -17.12
CA TRP A 19 5.04 -5.02 -17.29
C TRP A 19 4.00 -5.84 -18.06
N LEU A 20 2.72 -5.68 -17.74
CA LEU A 20 1.61 -6.36 -18.43
C LEU A 20 1.46 -5.97 -19.90
N ARG A 21 1.88 -4.74 -20.28
CA ARG A 21 1.87 -4.26 -21.67
C ARG A 21 3.11 -4.71 -22.46
N GLU A 22 4.26 -4.77 -21.80
CA GLU A 22 5.55 -5.12 -22.41
C GLU A 22 5.76 -6.62 -22.56
N THR A 23 4.95 -7.43 -21.88
CA THR A 23 5.06 -8.89 -21.87
C THR A 23 4.06 -9.52 -22.83
N ASP A 24 4.53 -10.38 -23.74
CA ASP A 24 3.71 -10.91 -24.83
C ASP A 24 2.92 -12.17 -24.47
N THR A 25 3.42 -12.99 -23.53
CA THR A 25 2.80 -14.29 -23.19
C THR A 25 2.08 -14.23 -21.85
N VAL A 26 1.01 -15.04 -21.72
CA VAL A 26 0.27 -15.15 -20.46
C VAL A 26 1.16 -15.72 -19.37
N GLU A 27 1.98 -16.72 -19.70
CA GLU A 27 2.91 -17.38 -18.79
C GLU A 27 3.89 -16.38 -18.19
N ALA A 28 4.53 -15.55 -19.01
CA ALA A 28 5.48 -14.56 -18.51
C ALA A 28 4.78 -13.47 -17.67
N LYS A 29 3.53 -13.09 -18.00
CA LYS A 29 2.75 -12.18 -17.15
C LYS A 29 2.48 -12.81 -15.79
N LEU A 30 2.11 -14.09 -15.74
CA LEU A 30 1.86 -14.80 -14.49
C LEU A 30 3.12 -14.87 -13.63
N ASP A 31 4.28 -15.19 -14.21
CA ASP A 31 5.57 -15.24 -13.51
C ASP A 31 5.94 -13.88 -12.89
N MET A 32 5.76 -12.79 -13.64
CA MET A 32 6.04 -11.43 -13.14
C MET A 32 5.08 -11.00 -12.04
N LEU A 33 3.79 -11.39 -12.14
CA LEU A 33 2.79 -11.14 -11.11
C LEU A 33 3.07 -11.94 -9.84
N ASP A 34 3.58 -13.17 -9.95
CA ASP A 34 3.99 -13.96 -8.79
C ASP A 34 5.20 -13.33 -8.09
N PHE A 35 6.21 -12.91 -8.85
CA PHE A 35 7.34 -12.17 -8.31
C PHE A 35 6.90 -10.88 -7.59
N ALA A 36 6.01 -10.11 -8.20
CA ALA A 36 5.45 -8.89 -7.62
C ALA A 36 4.68 -9.17 -6.32
N ALA A 37 3.84 -10.21 -6.31
CA ALA A 37 3.09 -10.61 -5.12
C ALA A 37 4.01 -11.07 -3.99
N GLU A 38 5.08 -11.82 -4.30
CA GLU A 38 6.05 -12.28 -3.30
C GLU A 38 6.74 -11.09 -2.61
N ILE A 39 7.26 -10.13 -3.38
CA ILE A 39 7.94 -8.96 -2.81
C ILE A 39 7.01 -8.17 -1.91
N ILE A 40 5.79 -7.87 -2.38
CA ILE A 40 4.83 -7.07 -1.62
C ILE A 40 4.32 -7.82 -0.39
N ARG A 41 4.17 -9.15 -0.46
CA ARG A 41 3.84 -9.96 0.72
C ARG A 41 4.93 -9.85 1.77
N ASN A 42 6.19 -9.98 1.37
CA ASN A 42 7.32 -9.91 2.29
C ASN A 42 7.41 -8.51 2.93
N GLU A 43 7.22 -7.45 2.15
CA GLU A 43 7.12 -6.07 2.67
C GLU A 43 5.94 -5.90 3.62
N TRP A 44 4.76 -6.44 3.27
CA TRP A 44 3.56 -6.38 4.09
C TRP A 44 3.78 -6.99 5.47
N VAL A 45 4.33 -8.20 5.50
CA VAL A 45 4.66 -8.92 6.74
C VAL A 45 5.70 -8.14 7.55
N ALA A 46 6.83 -7.74 6.94
CA ALA A 46 7.90 -7.03 7.63
C ALA A 46 7.43 -5.70 8.25
N PHE A 47 6.70 -4.91 7.47
CA PHE A 47 6.11 -3.67 7.98
C PHE A 47 5.14 -3.93 9.13
N SER A 48 4.29 -4.96 9.02
CA SER A 48 3.30 -5.27 10.06
C SER A 48 3.96 -5.52 11.43
N HIS A 49 5.14 -6.17 11.42
CA HIS A 49 5.95 -6.45 12.61
C HIS A 49 6.63 -5.19 13.15
N ALA A 50 7.21 -4.38 12.26
CA ALA A 50 7.93 -3.17 12.63
C ALA A 50 7.00 -2.04 13.10
N LYS A 51 5.73 -2.04 12.68
CA LYS A 51 4.77 -0.95 12.90
C LYS A 51 4.69 -0.48 14.36
N ALA A 52 4.72 -1.40 15.32
CA ALA A 52 4.63 -1.07 16.74
C ALA A 52 5.85 -0.27 17.27
N LEU A 53 6.98 -0.33 16.56
CA LEU A 53 8.18 0.43 16.86
C LEU A 53 8.15 1.82 16.23
N HIS A 54 7.31 2.03 15.20
CA HIS A 54 7.28 3.26 14.43
C HIS A 54 6.32 4.33 14.98
N ASN A 55 5.30 3.97 15.77
CA ASN A 55 4.53 4.93 16.60
C ASN A 55 3.48 4.22 17.47
N GLU A 56 3.33 4.63 18.73
CA GLU A 56 2.28 4.12 19.63
C GLU A 56 0.88 4.68 19.32
N SER A 57 0.78 5.78 18.57
CA SER A 57 -0.48 6.51 18.35
C SER A 57 -1.31 6.04 17.17
N ASP A 58 -0.72 5.34 16.19
CA ASP A 58 -1.43 4.86 15.00
C ASP A 58 -1.84 3.39 15.18
N ASN A 59 -2.84 3.19 16.05
CA ASN A 59 -3.60 1.95 16.21
C ASN A 59 -4.49 1.69 14.97
N LEU A 60 -3.91 1.72 13.78
CA LEU A 60 -4.52 1.23 12.56
C LEU A 60 -4.78 -0.26 12.75
N LYS A 61 -5.99 -0.61 13.18
CA LYS A 61 -6.54 -1.95 12.97
C LYS A 61 -6.50 -2.18 11.47
N LEU A 62 -5.64 -3.09 11.01
CA LEU A 62 -5.60 -3.46 9.60
C LEU A 62 -6.87 -4.27 9.35
N ASN A 63 -7.92 -3.64 8.85
CA ASN A 63 -9.04 -4.36 8.28
C ASN A 63 -8.69 -4.57 6.81
N CYS A 64 -8.00 -5.68 6.54
CA CYS A 64 -7.43 -5.99 5.23
C CYS A 64 -8.50 -6.09 4.13
N LEU A 65 -9.69 -6.59 4.49
CA LEU A 65 -10.88 -6.64 3.63
C LEU A 65 -12.02 -5.85 4.27
N PRO A 66 -13.06 -5.48 3.49
CA PRO A 66 -14.31 -4.95 4.04
C PRO A 66 -14.92 -5.85 5.13
N ILE A 67 -16.01 -5.40 5.75
CA ILE A 67 -16.81 -6.26 6.65
C ILE A 67 -17.81 -7.07 5.82
N GLN A 68 -18.42 -6.42 4.81
CA GLN A 68 -19.43 -7.00 3.93
C GLN A 68 -19.04 -6.79 2.47
N CYS A 69 -19.36 -7.79 1.66
CA CYS A 69 -19.30 -7.75 0.21
C CYS A 69 -20.65 -8.29 -0.31
N PHE A 70 -21.09 -7.84 -1.48
CA PHE A 70 -22.41 -8.17 -2.01
C PHE A 70 -22.33 -8.70 -3.43
N ASP A 71 -23.21 -9.63 -3.77
CA ASP A 71 -23.36 -10.14 -5.13
C ASP A 71 -24.13 -9.15 -6.03
N LYS A 72 -24.31 -9.52 -7.30
CA LYS A 72 -25.04 -8.71 -8.29
C LYS A 72 -26.50 -8.47 -7.92
N SER A 73 -27.10 -9.36 -7.13
CA SER A 73 -28.47 -9.27 -6.66
C SER A 73 -28.60 -8.50 -5.34
N GLY A 74 -27.49 -8.04 -4.76
CA GLY A 74 -27.46 -7.32 -3.49
C GLY A 74 -27.41 -8.22 -2.25
N ASN A 75 -27.23 -9.53 -2.41
CA ASN A 75 -27.09 -10.44 -1.26
C ASN A 75 -25.68 -10.38 -0.68
N ALA A 76 -25.57 -10.44 0.64
CA ALA A 76 -24.27 -10.46 1.30
C ALA A 76 -23.53 -11.79 1.06
N ILE A 77 -22.25 -11.69 0.74
CA ILE A 77 -21.35 -12.82 0.53
C ILE A 77 -20.69 -13.17 1.86
N GLU A 78 -20.85 -14.42 2.32
CA GLU A 78 -20.18 -14.94 3.51
C GLU A 78 -18.79 -15.48 3.12
N TYR A 79 -17.75 -14.66 3.28
CA TYR A 79 -16.35 -15.06 3.04
C TYR A 79 -15.51 -15.20 4.33
N ARG A 80 -16.01 -14.68 5.46
CA ARG A 80 -15.41 -14.84 6.79
C ARG A 80 -16.18 -15.90 7.58
N SER A 81 -15.96 -17.17 7.25
CA SER A 81 -16.63 -18.28 7.93
C SER A 81 -15.63 -19.12 8.72
N ARG A 82 -15.92 -19.38 9.99
CA ARG A 82 -15.16 -20.33 10.83
C ARG A 82 -15.34 -21.79 10.41
N LYS A 83 -16.18 -22.07 9.40
CA LYS A 83 -16.41 -23.43 8.88
C LYS A 83 -15.22 -24.00 8.12
N ARG A 84 -14.34 -23.15 7.58
CA ARG A 84 -13.12 -23.54 6.87
C ARG A 84 -11.93 -23.07 7.69
N MET A 85 -11.21 -23.99 8.31
CA MET A 85 -10.01 -23.69 9.09
C MET A 85 -8.83 -24.51 8.57
N ALA A 86 -7.64 -23.91 8.63
CA ALA A 86 -6.36 -24.58 8.40
C ALA A 86 -5.47 -24.42 9.64
N GLU A 87 -4.69 -25.46 9.95
CA GLU A 87 -3.57 -25.31 10.87
C GLU A 87 -2.42 -24.61 10.13
N ILE A 88 -1.88 -23.54 10.70
CA ILE A 88 -0.68 -22.84 10.21
C ILE A 88 0.44 -22.95 11.25
N SER A 89 1.69 -22.96 10.78
CA SER A 89 2.88 -22.88 11.63
C SER A 89 3.47 -21.47 11.55
N PHE A 90 3.72 -20.83 12.69
CA PHE A 90 4.36 -19.51 12.70
C PHE A 90 5.84 -19.56 12.28
N SER A 91 6.44 -20.75 12.16
CA SER A 91 7.80 -20.94 11.63
C SER A 91 7.86 -20.98 10.10
N GLU A 92 6.74 -21.27 9.43
CA GLU A 92 6.69 -21.55 8.00
C GLU A 92 5.79 -20.58 7.25
N THR A 93 4.67 -20.17 7.86
CA THR A 93 3.68 -19.31 7.22
C THR A 93 4.00 -17.83 7.43
N PRO A 94 4.25 -17.04 6.37
CA PRO A 94 4.37 -15.60 6.47
C PRO A 94 3.13 -15.01 7.17
N THR A 95 3.33 -14.41 8.34
CA THR A 95 2.21 -13.97 9.19
C THR A 95 2.31 -12.48 9.47
N ALA A 96 1.38 -11.71 8.91
CA ALA A 96 1.22 -10.31 9.22
C ALA A 96 0.55 -10.15 10.60
N VAL A 97 1.20 -9.41 11.49
CA VAL A 97 0.69 -9.17 12.84
C VAL A 97 1.22 -7.84 13.36
N SER A 98 0.29 -6.96 13.72
CA SER A 98 0.63 -5.68 14.34
C SER A 98 0.29 -5.70 15.82
N VAL A 99 1.30 -5.54 16.66
CA VAL A 99 1.11 -5.34 18.10
C VAL A 99 0.81 -3.86 18.37
N TRP A 100 -0.05 -3.59 19.35
CA TRP A 100 -0.43 -2.22 19.71
C TRP A 100 0.30 -1.70 20.96
N SER A 101 1.19 -2.52 21.55
CA SER A 101 1.98 -2.14 22.72
C SER A 101 3.29 -2.91 22.72
N ALA A 102 4.41 -2.18 22.59
CA ALA A 102 5.75 -2.76 22.64
C ALA A 102 6.02 -3.43 24.00
N GLN A 103 5.60 -2.81 25.11
CA GLN A 103 5.76 -3.41 26.44
C GLN A 103 5.05 -4.76 26.58
N ARG A 104 3.80 -4.86 26.09
CA ARG A 104 3.05 -6.13 26.12
C ARG A 104 3.67 -7.16 25.18
N PHE A 105 4.20 -6.72 24.04
CA PHE A 105 4.91 -7.61 23.12
C PHE A 105 6.17 -8.21 23.77
N VAL A 106 7.02 -7.39 24.41
CA VAL A 106 8.21 -7.88 25.12
C VAL A 106 7.83 -8.88 26.21
N ARG A 107 6.75 -8.64 26.97
CA ARG A 107 6.26 -9.61 27.95
C ARG A 107 5.79 -10.91 27.30
N ALA A 108 5.07 -10.83 26.18
CA ALA A 108 4.62 -12.01 25.44
C ALA A 108 5.80 -12.81 24.87
N ILE A 109 6.89 -12.17 24.45
CA ILE A 109 8.12 -12.87 24.04
C ILE A 109 8.68 -13.68 25.22
N SER A 110 8.81 -13.07 26.40
CA SER A 110 9.31 -13.78 27.58
C SER A 110 8.42 -14.95 27.97
N ASP A 111 7.10 -14.77 27.92
CA ASP A 111 6.12 -15.80 28.25
C ASP A 111 6.17 -16.98 27.27
N VAL A 112 6.08 -16.71 25.96
CA VAL A 112 6.13 -17.74 24.91
C VAL A 112 7.48 -18.47 24.92
N ARG A 113 8.58 -17.78 25.21
CA ARG A 113 9.90 -18.42 25.33
C ARG A 113 9.96 -19.37 26.53
N ALA A 114 9.35 -19.01 27.66
CA ALA A 114 9.40 -19.82 28.88
C ALA A 114 8.41 -21.00 28.84
N ASN A 115 7.21 -20.77 28.29
CA ASN A 115 6.08 -21.68 28.41
C ASN A 115 5.70 -22.36 27.08
N GLY A 116 6.31 -21.96 25.96
CA GLY A 116 5.85 -22.30 24.62
C GLY A 116 4.65 -21.47 24.18
N PHE A 117 4.33 -21.51 22.88
CA PHE A 117 3.12 -20.88 22.37
C PHE A 117 1.90 -21.78 22.63
N ILE A 118 0.86 -21.22 23.22
CA ILE A 118 -0.41 -21.91 23.48
C ILE A 118 -1.51 -21.23 22.66
N TYR A 119 -2.09 -21.98 21.72
CA TYR A 119 -3.23 -21.50 20.95
C TYR A 119 -4.47 -21.28 21.84
N SER A 120 -5.24 -20.24 21.52
CA SER A 120 -6.53 -19.96 22.12
C SER A 120 -7.58 -19.76 21.03
N GLU A 121 -8.79 -20.30 21.21
CA GLU A 121 -9.93 -20.08 20.30
C GLU A 121 -10.41 -18.61 20.23
N ARG A 122 -9.92 -17.79 21.16
CA ARG A 122 -10.12 -16.33 21.15
C ARG A 122 -9.18 -15.63 20.17
N PHE A 123 -8.16 -16.31 19.66
CA PHE A 123 -7.34 -15.79 18.58
C PHE A 123 -8.14 -15.83 17.28
N HIS A 124 -8.06 -14.75 16.53
CA HIS A 124 -8.67 -14.64 15.22
C HIS A 124 -7.54 -14.41 14.23
N ILE A 125 -7.36 -15.41 13.37
CA ILE A 125 -6.33 -15.43 12.35
C ILE A 125 -7.04 -15.78 11.05
N ASP A 126 -6.80 -15.00 10.02
CA ASP A 126 -7.25 -15.26 8.66
C ASP A 126 -6.05 -15.76 7.85
N TYR A 127 -6.21 -16.85 7.11
CA TYR A 127 -5.21 -17.35 6.15
C TYR A 127 -5.74 -17.16 4.74
N PHE A 128 -4.91 -16.59 3.87
CA PHE A 128 -5.21 -16.28 2.47
C PHE A 128 -4.36 -17.18 1.58
N PRO A 129 -4.92 -18.31 1.08
CA PRO A 129 -4.15 -19.28 0.31
C PRO A 129 -3.51 -18.69 -0.95
N GLU A 130 -4.18 -17.75 -1.62
CA GLU A 130 -3.71 -17.18 -2.89
C GLU A 130 -2.44 -16.36 -2.76
N ILE A 131 -2.12 -15.87 -1.55
CA ILE A 131 -0.87 -15.13 -1.27
C ILE A 131 0.03 -15.86 -0.29
N ASP A 132 -0.36 -17.06 0.14
CA ASP A 132 0.29 -17.87 1.16
C ASP A 132 0.74 -17.03 2.38
N ALA A 133 -0.23 -16.36 3.01
CA ALA A 133 0.04 -15.52 4.16
C ALA A 133 -1.14 -15.51 5.13
N ALA A 134 -0.81 -15.38 6.42
CA ALA A 134 -1.78 -15.24 7.49
C ALA A 134 -1.82 -13.80 8.02
N TYR A 135 -2.95 -13.43 8.61
CA TYR A 135 -3.15 -12.14 9.27
C TYR A 135 -3.85 -12.31 10.62
N VAL A 136 -3.26 -11.73 11.66
CA VAL A 136 -3.78 -11.82 13.04
C VAL A 136 -4.62 -10.58 13.37
N THR A 137 -5.92 -10.80 13.59
CA THR A 137 -6.87 -9.74 14.02
C THR A 137 -7.12 -9.73 15.52
N GLN A 138 -6.90 -10.86 16.21
CA GLN A 138 -6.99 -10.98 17.67
C GLN A 138 -5.91 -11.93 18.20
N GLY A 139 -5.36 -11.61 19.37
CA GLY A 139 -4.23 -12.35 19.95
C GLY A 139 -2.86 -11.81 19.54
N ASN A 140 -2.82 -10.57 19.02
CA ASN A 140 -1.69 -9.97 18.34
C ASN A 140 -0.35 -10.11 19.07
N HIS A 141 -0.29 -9.88 20.39
CA HIS A 141 0.98 -9.94 21.13
C HIS A 141 1.59 -11.34 21.21
N HIS A 142 0.78 -12.36 21.53
CA HIS A 142 1.28 -13.73 21.66
C HIS A 142 1.55 -14.35 20.29
N CYS A 143 0.71 -14.06 19.29
CA CYS A 143 0.98 -14.51 17.92
C CYS A 143 2.24 -13.83 17.34
N ALA A 144 2.44 -12.53 17.57
CA ALA A 144 3.68 -11.86 17.17
C ALA A 144 4.91 -12.44 17.87
N ALA A 145 4.80 -12.80 19.15
CA ALA A 145 5.89 -13.45 19.87
C ALA A 145 6.21 -14.82 19.28
N ALA A 146 5.18 -15.60 18.91
CA ALA A 146 5.32 -16.89 18.25
C ALA A 146 6.00 -16.77 16.87
N VAL A 147 5.60 -15.78 16.07
CA VAL A 147 6.23 -15.44 14.78
C VAL A 147 7.69 -15.07 14.96
N TYR A 148 8.00 -14.15 15.89
CA TYR A 148 9.38 -13.72 16.16
C TYR A 148 10.27 -14.88 16.63
N LEU A 149 9.73 -15.78 17.46
CA LEU A 149 10.44 -16.95 17.97
C LEU A 149 10.39 -18.16 17.01
N ALA A 150 9.75 -18.00 15.84
CA ALA A 150 9.52 -19.06 14.85
C ALA A 150 9.00 -20.37 15.49
N THR A 151 7.96 -20.26 16.31
CA THR A 151 7.43 -21.39 17.11
C THR A 151 5.91 -21.39 17.19
N GLY A 152 5.35 -22.55 17.48
CA GLY A 152 3.91 -22.71 17.70
C GLY A 152 3.09 -22.81 16.43
N LYS A 153 1.87 -23.29 16.62
CA LYS A 153 0.88 -23.49 15.56
C LYS A 153 -0.45 -22.92 16.00
N ALA A 154 -1.28 -22.53 15.04
CA ALA A 154 -2.60 -21.99 15.31
C ALA A 154 -3.59 -22.40 14.22
N TYR A 155 -4.88 -22.39 14.55
CA TYR A 155 -5.94 -22.55 13.56
C TYR A 155 -6.38 -21.19 13.02
N ALA A 156 -6.31 -21.04 11.70
CA ALA A 156 -6.70 -19.84 10.97
C ALA A 156 -7.95 -20.11 10.11
N SER A 157 -8.83 -19.13 10.00
CA SER A 157 -9.98 -19.17 9.09
C SER A 157 -9.48 -18.99 7.67
N ILE A 158 -9.89 -19.87 6.75
CA ILE A 158 -9.49 -19.76 5.35
C ILE A 158 -10.38 -18.73 4.66
N ILE A 159 -9.77 -17.67 4.13
CA ILE A 159 -10.43 -16.69 3.27
C ILE A 159 -9.83 -16.83 1.87
N SER A 160 -10.61 -17.37 0.94
CA SER A 160 -10.22 -17.45 -0.47
C SER A 160 -10.57 -16.14 -1.16
N PHE A 161 -9.58 -15.50 -1.78
CA PHE A 161 -9.83 -14.36 -2.65
C PHE A 161 -10.64 -14.73 -3.90
N ARG A 162 -10.59 -16.00 -4.35
CA ARG A 162 -11.40 -16.48 -5.48
C ARG A 162 -12.90 -16.32 -5.25
N ASP A 163 -13.36 -16.46 -4.00
CA ASP A 163 -14.76 -16.22 -3.62
C ASP A 163 -15.15 -14.72 -3.74
N LEU A 164 -14.17 -13.81 -3.82
CA LEU A 164 -14.35 -12.36 -3.81
C LEU A 164 -14.11 -11.67 -5.15
N TYR A 165 -13.27 -12.21 -6.02
CA TYR A 165 -12.89 -11.56 -7.29
C TYR A 165 -14.04 -11.07 -8.17
N PRO A 166 -15.18 -11.79 -8.28
CA PRO A 166 -16.31 -11.31 -9.07
C PRO A 166 -17.08 -10.15 -8.43
N HIS A 167 -16.86 -9.87 -7.14
CA HIS A 167 -17.72 -9.03 -6.32
C HIS A 167 -17.01 -7.85 -5.67
N LEU A 168 -15.68 -7.93 -5.55
CA LEU A 168 -14.87 -6.95 -4.85
C LEU A 168 -13.75 -6.45 -5.76
N THR A 169 -13.65 -5.13 -5.86
CA THR A 169 -12.54 -4.44 -6.54
C THR A 169 -11.96 -3.35 -5.63
N THR A 170 -10.78 -2.86 -5.95
CA THR A 170 -10.14 -1.76 -5.23
C THR A 170 -9.37 -0.87 -6.19
N ASP A 171 -9.25 0.39 -5.80
CA ASP A 171 -8.42 1.40 -6.44
C ASP A 171 -7.15 1.70 -5.63
N GLY A 172 -6.87 0.87 -4.59
CA GLY A 172 -5.78 1.05 -3.63
C GLY A 172 -6.10 1.97 -2.45
N LYS A 173 -7.13 2.82 -2.54
CA LYS A 173 -7.61 3.70 -1.45
C LYS A 173 -8.84 3.14 -0.77
N LYS A 174 -9.72 2.51 -1.54
CA LYS A 174 -11.02 2.06 -1.10
C LYS A 174 -11.36 0.73 -1.76
N TRP A 175 -12.21 0.01 -1.07
CA TRP A 175 -12.86 -1.19 -1.54
C TRP A 175 -14.21 -0.83 -2.12
N TYR A 176 -14.56 -1.43 -3.26
CA TYR A 176 -15.82 -1.18 -3.95
C TYR A 176 -16.52 -2.50 -4.28
N ASN A 177 -17.85 -2.45 -4.32
CA ASN A 177 -18.65 -3.49 -4.95
C ASN A 177 -18.38 -3.45 -6.46
N ALA A 178 -17.92 -4.57 -7.03
CA ALA A 178 -17.59 -4.66 -8.45
C ALA A 178 -18.80 -4.54 -9.39
N HIS A 179 -20.02 -4.77 -8.89
CA HIS A 179 -21.28 -4.71 -9.65
C HIS A 179 -21.88 -3.31 -9.71
N THR A 180 -21.76 -2.55 -8.61
CA THR A 180 -22.42 -1.23 -8.46
C THR A 180 -21.43 -0.06 -8.43
N ASN A 181 -20.14 -0.35 -8.26
CA ASN A 181 -19.07 0.62 -7.99
C ASN A 181 -19.29 1.44 -6.71
N GLU A 182 -20.17 0.99 -5.82
CA GLU A 182 -20.40 1.62 -4.52
C GLU A 182 -19.23 1.35 -3.57
N MET A 183 -18.86 2.37 -2.82
CA MET A 183 -17.78 2.31 -1.85
C MET A 183 -18.20 1.51 -0.61
N LEU A 184 -17.43 0.47 -0.30
CA LEU A 184 -17.68 -0.41 0.85
C LEU A 184 -16.91 0.03 2.09
N SER A 185 -15.62 0.35 1.92
CA SER A 185 -14.76 0.82 3.02
C SER A 185 -13.45 1.42 2.48
N ALA A 186 -12.69 2.10 3.34
CA ALA A 186 -11.32 2.51 3.02
C ALA A 186 -10.36 1.31 3.12
N VAL A 187 -9.34 1.30 2.25
CA VAL A 187 -8.18 0.41 2.36
C VAL A 187 -7.35 0.87 3.55
N THR A 188 -7.03 -0.06 4.45
CA THR A 188 -6.23 0.22 5.65
C THR A 188 -4.74 -0.05 5.45
N ASP A 189 -4.40 -0.82 4.42
CA ASP A 189 -3.04 -1.14 4.02
C ASP A 189 -2.97 -1.34 2.52
N TRP A 190 -2.24 -0.48 1.83
CA TRP A 190 -2.14 -0.51 0.38
C TRP A 190 -1.42 -1.77 -0.13
N ARG A 191 -0.50 -2.35 0.65
CA ARG A 191 0.24 -3.57 0.27
C ARG A 191 -0.72 -4.75 0.17
N PHE A 192 -1.67 -4.85 1.11
CA PHE A 192 -2.72 -5.86 1.03
C PHE A 192 -3.66 -5.65 -0.17
N ALA A 193 -4.01 -4.39 -0.48
CA ALA A 193 -4.81 -4.08 -1.66
C ALA A 193 -4.08 -4.47 -2.96
N VAL A 194 -2.76 -4.23 -3.04
CA VAL A 194 -1.92 -4.68 -4.16
C VAL A 194 -1.95 -6.20 -4.29
N LEU A 195 -1.71 -6.92 -3.19
CA LEU A 195 -1.73 -8.39 -3.17
C LEU A 195 -3.06 -8.94 -3.71
N TYR A 196 -4.18 -8.37 -3.25
CA TYR A 196 -5.50 -8.74 -3.77
C TYR A 196 -5.63 -8.45 -5.28
N SER A 197 -5.25 -7.25 -5.73
CA SER A 197 -5.36 -6.83 -7.14
C SER A 197 -4.49 -7.68 -8.07
N VAL A 198 -3.26 -7.98 -7.67
CA VAL A 198 -2.34 -8.84 -8.44
C VAL A 198 -2.91 -10.25 -8.57
N LYS A 199 -3.36 -10.86 -7.47
CA LYS A 199 -3.96 -12.20 -7.52
C LYS A 199 -5.28 -12.24 -8.29
N ARG A 200 -6.07 -11.16 -8.28
CA ARG A 200 -7.26 -11.02 -9.13
C ARG A 200 -6.91 -11.01 -10.61
N ILE A 201 -5.85 -10.30 -11.01
CA ILE A 201 -5.39 -10.25 -12.39
C ILE A 201 -4.87 -11.61 -12.85
N GLN A 202 -4.10 -12.31 -12.00
CA GLN A 202 -3.69 -13.68 -12.31
C GLN A 202 -4.90 -14.57 -12.56
N TRP A 203 -5.91 -14.52 -11.69
CA TRP A 203 -7.15 -15.25 -11.88
C TRP A 203 -7.87 -14.87 -13.20
N GLN A 204 -7.89 -13.59 -13.58
CA GLN A 204 -8.46 -13.16 -14.87
C GLN A 204 -7.69 -13.75 -16.06
N LEU A 205 -6.36 -13.69 -16.04
CA LEU A 205 -5.48 -14.27 -17.06
C LEU A 205 -5.68 -15.79 -17.19
N GLU A 206 -5.74 -16.51 -16.06
CA GLU A 206 -6.02 -17.95 -16.01
C GLU A 206 -7.39 -18.31 -16.62
N ASN A 207 -8.33 -17.37 -16.61
CA ASN A 207 -9.67 -17.53 -17.19
C ASN A 207 -9.79 -16.94 -18.62
N GLY A 208 -8.67 -16.59 -19.25
CA GLY A 208 -8.62 -16.15 -20.65
C GLY A 208 -8.93 -14.68 -20.89
N ASP A 209 -8.99 -13.84 -19.85
CA ASP A 209 -9.09 -12.39 -20.02
C ASP A 209 -7.71 -11.80 -20.35
N SER A 210 -7.53 -11.36 -21.60
CA SER A 210 -6.28 -10.76 -22.06
C SER A 210 -6.19 -9.25 -21.80
N ASN A 211 -7.29 -8.59 -21.41
CA ASN A 211 -7.35 -7.14 -21.21
C ASN A 211 -7.35 -6.80 -19.71
N VAL A 212 -6.25 -7.16 -19.05
CA VAL A 212 -6.08 -7.00 -17.60
C VAL A 212 -5.20 -5.80 -17.27
N GLN A 213 -5.55 -5.12 -16.18
CA GLN A 213 -4.76 -4.04 -15.59
C GLN A 213 -5.10 -3.90 -14.11
N LEU A 214 -4.15 -3.39 -13.31
CA LEU A 214 -4.46 -2.92 -11.98
C LEU A 214 -5.30 -1.66 -12.08
N ASN A 215 -6.42 -1.67 -11.38
CA ASN A 215 -7.19 -0.48 -11.09
C ASN A 215 -6.43 0.32 -10.03
N TYR A 216 -6.27 1.62 -10.29
CA TYR A 216 -5.75 2.56 -9.31
C TYR A 216 -6.60 3.81 -9.37
N ALA A 217 -6.84 4.40 -8.21
CA ALA A 217 -7.39 5.73 -8.16
C ALA A 217 -6.30 6.62 -8.72
N TYR A 218 -6.49 7.09 -9.95
CA TYR A 218 -5.87 8.34 -10.33
C TYR A 218 -6.34 9.33 -9.24
N ALA A 219 -5.45 9.65 -8.30
CA ALA A 219 -5.49 11.02 -7.87
C ALA A 219 -5.27 11.76 -9.18
N PRO A 220 -6.18 12.63 -9.64
CA PRO A 220 -5.64 13.75 -10.34
C PRO A 220 -4.66 14.34 -9.32
N SER A 221 -3.36 14.02 -9.47
CA SER A 221 -2.46 15.13 -9.57
C SER A 221 -3.16 16.01 -10.60
N ASN A 222 -3.32 17.29 -10.32
CA ASN A 222 -3.79 18.20 -11.34
C ASN A 222 -2.73 18.33 -12.45
N ASP A 223 -2.04 17.24 -12.83
CA ASP A 223 -1.11 17.07 -13.93
C ASP A 223 -1.87 16.84 -15.24
N GLU A 224 -3.01 17.51 -15.40
CA GLU A 224 -3.39 18.02 -16.73
C GLU A 224 -2.24 18.86 -17.36
N TYR A 225 -1.23 19.24 -16.56
CA TYR A 225 -0.01 19.93 -16.99
C TYR A 225 1.12 19.04 -17.54
N LEU A 226 1.01 17.70 -17.54
CA LEU A 226 2.12 16.81 -17.95
C LEU A 226 1.94 16.12 -19.30
N SER A 227 0.81 16.31 -20.00
CA SER A 227 0.69 15.79 -21.38
C SER A 227 1.43 16.65 -22.41
N ASP A 228 1.77 17.90 -22.07
CA ASP A 228 2.63 18.77 -22.89
C ASP A 228 3.99 18.94 -22.21
N ARG A 229 5.07 18.67 -22.96
CA ARG A 229 6.48 18.73 -22.49
C ARG A 229 6.98 20.16 -22.18
N THR A 230 6.09 21.10 -21.89
CA THR A 230 6.39 22.50 -21.59
C THR A 230 5.45 23.04 -20.52
N LEU A 231 5.93 23.12 -19.29
CA LEU A 231 5.26 23.79 -18.18
C LEU A 231 5.52 25.30 -18.27
N THR A 232 4.48 26.13 -18.25
CA THR A 232 4.65 27.59 -18.20
C THR A 232 4.96 28.06 -16.77
N LEU A 233 5.61 29.22 -16.64
CA LEU A 233 5.99 29.79 -15.34
C LEU A 233 4.78 30.00 -14.41
N GLU A 234 3.63 30.38 -14.97
CA GLU A 234 2.38 30.56 -14.21
C GLU A 234 1.79 29.24 -13.71
N GLN A 235 1.90 28.16 -14.50
CA GLN A 235 1.48 26.82 -14.10
C GLN A 235 2.36 26.29 -12.96
N LEU A 236 3.68 26.54 -13.03
CA LEU A 236 4.63 26.20 -11.98
C LEU A 236 4.31 26.97 -10.67
N VAL A 237 4.11 28.28 -10.75
CA VAL A 237 3.75 29.13 -9.59
C VAL A 237 2.46 28.65 -8.93
N ARG A 238 1.47 28.25 -9.72
CA ARG A 238 0.20 27.70 -9.23
C ARG A 238 0.40 26.32 -8.59
N CYS A 239 1.28 25.49 -9.14
CA CYS A 239 1.63 24.19 -8.59
C CYS A 239 2.36 24.33 -7.24
N VAL A 240 3.34 25.23 -7.13
CA VAL A 240 4.04 25.56 -5.86
C VAL A 240 3.08 26.13 -4.81
N LYS A 241 2.10 26.96 -5.22
CA LYS A 241 1.08 27.51 -4.31
C LYS A 241 0.11 26.45 -3.78
N ASN A 242 -0.21 25.45 -4.58
CA ASN A 242 -1.22 24.44 -4.24
C ASN A 242 -0.63 23.16 -3.64
N HIS A 243 0.64 22.85 -3.92
CA HIS A 243 1.31 21.62 -3.46
C HIS A 243 2.68 21.97 -2.86
N ARG A 244 2.88 21.61 -1.59
CA ARG A 244 4.12 21.88 -0.83
C ARG A 244 5.35 21.05 -1.25
N VAL A 245 5.29 20.24 -2.30
CA VAL A 245 6.41 19.39 -2.75
C VAL A 245 6.43 19.32 -4.28
N ILE A 246 7.58 19.61 -4.88
CA ILE A 246 7.89 19.46 -6.31
C ILE A 246 8.88 18.30 -6.43
N ASN A 247 8.70 17.39 -7.40
CA ASN A 247 9.66 16.30 -7.60
C ASN A 247 10.95 16.78 -8.31
N SER A 248 12.02 15.98 -8.22
CA SER A 248 13.36 16.33 -8.72
C SER A 248 13.44 16.54 -10.24
N LEU A 249 12.60 15.85 -11.01
CA LEU A 249 12.53 15.99 -12.47
C LEU A 249 11.96 17.35 -12.89
N SER A 250 10.89 17.80 -12.24
CA SER A 250 10.27 19.11 -12.47
C SER A 250 11.18 20.27 -12.05
N LEU A 251 11.99 20.06 -11.01
CA LEU A 251 13.01 21.02 -10.56
C LEU A 251 14.17 21.18 -11.55
N ARG A 252 14.71 20.07 -12.07
CA ARG A 252 15.81 20.09 -13.06
C ARG A 252 15.42 20.74 -14.38
N ALA A 253 14.18 20.50 -14.83
CA ALA A 253 13.64 21.16 -16.03
C ALA A 253 13.54 22.68 -15.85
N PHE A 254 13.17 23.14 -14.65
CA PHE A 254 13.11 24.55 -14.30
C PHE A 254 14.50 25.20 -14.22
N ALA A 255 15.46 24.60 -13.50
CA ALA A 255 16.80 25.17 -13.33
C ALA A 255 17.54 25.32 -14.66
N LYS A 256 17.36 24.37 -15.57
CA LYS A 256 17.89 24.43 -16.94
C LYS A 256 17.29 25.59 -17.76
N THR A 257 16.03 25.94 -17.51
CA THR A 257 15.33 27.03 -18.22
C THR A 257 15.64 28.40 -17.61
N ALA A 258 15.94 28.44 -16.31
CA ALA A 258 16.30 29.66 -15.57
C ALA A 258 17.81 29.98 -15.59
N ASP A 259 18.60 29.19 -16.32
CA ASP A 259 20.07 29.30 -16.44
C ASP A 259 20.80 29.26 -15.08
N ILE A 260 20.33 28.36 -14.20
CA ILE A 260 20.88 28.17 -12.85
C ILE A 260 21.87 26.98 -12.90
N SER A 261 23.04 27.13 -12.29
CA SER A 261 24.11 26.12 -12.38
C SER A 261 23.77 24.81 -11.67
N TRP A 262 24.37 23.69 -12.10
CA TRP A 262 24.19 22.35 -11.51
C TRP A 262 24.43 22.30 -9.99
N TYR A 263 25.38 23.09 -9.47
CA TYR A 263 25.66 23.19 -8.04
C TYR A 263 24.49 23.83 -7.24
N GLN A 264 23.72 24.70 -7.88
CA GLN A 264 22.54 25.33 -7.29
C GLN A 264 21.28 24.45 -7.41
N ASP A 265 21.26 23.53 -8.38
CA ASP A 265 20.23 22.49 -8.56
C ASP A 265 20.29 21.43 -7.45
N PHE A 266 21.50 21.05 -7.03
CA PHE A 266 21.73 20.16 -5.88
C PHE A 266 21.27 20.80 -4.55
N MET A 267 21.46 22.11 -4.39
CA MET A 267 20.98 22.85 -3.21
C MET A 267 19.45 22.99 -3.18
N PHE A 268 18.78 22.82 -4.32
CA PHE A 268 17.32 22.84 -4.46
C PHE A 268 16.66 21.56 -3.93
N GLU A 269 17.31 20.39 -4.07
CA GLU A 269 16.82 19.09 -3.57
C GLU A 269 16.88 18.95 -2.03
N HIS A 270 17.66 19.80 -1.34
CA HIS A 270 18.02 19.60 0.08
C HIS A 270 17.77 20.78 1.04
N CYS A 271 16.94 21.78 0.66
CA CYS A 271 16.37 22.83 1.52
C CYS A 271 17.35 23.75 2.27
N CYS A 272 17.57 24.99 1.79
CA CYS A 272 17.64 26.27 2.53
C CYS A 272 18.20 27.36 1.61
N PHE A 273 17.35 28.26 1.09
CA PHE A 273 17.83 29.36 0.24
C PHE A 273 18.50 30.46 1.06
N ALA A 274 19.66 30.94 0.58
CA ALA A 274 20.22 32.20 1.03
C ALA A 274 19.27 33.37 0.65
N PRO A 275 19.11 34.41 1.49
CA PRO A 275 18.10 35.47 1.30
C PRO A 275 18.13 36.12 -0.09
N GLN A 276 19.33 36.31 -0.66
CA GLN A 276 19.51 36.87 -2.01
C GLN A 276 18.94 36.01 -3.15
N ILE A 277 18.89 34.67 -3.01
CA ILE A 277 18.34 33.76 -4.01
C ILE A 277 16.81 33.73 -3.91
N THR A 278 16.27 33.72 -2.68
CA THR A 278 14.83 33.87 -2.44
C THR A 278 14.28 35.14 -3.08
N GLU A 279 15.03 36.24 -3.01
CA GLU A 279 14.60 37.54 -3.54
C GLU A 279 14.71 37.63 -5.07
N LYS A 280 15.68 36.95 -5.68
CA LYS A 280 15.71 36.75 -7.14
C LYS A 280 14.52 35.95 -7.64
N ILE A 281 14.16 34.87 -6.94
CA ILE A 281 12.98 34.06 -7.28
C ILE A 281 11.71 34.91 -7.16
N LYS A 282 11.49 35.59 -6.02
CA LYS A 282 10.31 36.46 -5.83
C LYS A 282 10.16 37.54 -6.91
N ASN A 283 11.27 38.14 -7.35
CA ASN A 283 11.28 39.12 -8.42
C ASN A 283 10.96 38.50 -9.80
N ALA A 284 11.46 37.30 -10.08
CA ALA A 284 11.20 36.60 -11.33
C ALA A 284 9.74 36.11 -11.48
N VAL A 285 9.05 35.81 -10.37
CA VAL A 285 7.64 35.37 -10.35
C VAL A 285 6.64 36.44 -9.89
N GLY A 286 7.06 37.71 -9.76
CA GLY A 286 6.15 38.82 -9.45
C GLY A 286 5.46 38.73 -8.08
N LEU A 287 6.13 38.17 -7.07
CA LEU A 287 5.59 37.95 -5.71
C LEU A 287 6.09 38.98 -4.68
N ALA A 288 6.29 40.23 -5.11
CA ALA A 288 6.68 41.32 -4.22
C ALA A 288 5.64 41.49 -3.09
N GLY A 289 6.07 41.36 -1.83
CA GLY A 289 5.25 41.64 -0.64
C GLY A 289 4.83 40.45 0.21
N TRP A 290 5.14 39.21 -0.16
CA TRP A 290 4.81 38.03 0.67
C TRP A 290 5.96 37.63 1.62
N ARG A 291 5.65 37.45 2.92
CA ARG A 291 6.57 36.87 3.90
C ARG A 291 6.39 35.36 3.95
N ILE A 292 7.44 34.62 3.58
CA ILE A 292 7.53 33.18 3.80
C ILE A 292 7.95 32.99 5.26
N LYS A 293 7.14 32.30 6.06
CA LYS A 293 7.56 31.82 7.38
C LYS A 293 8.03 30.37 7.24
N PHE A 294 9.19 30.10 7.82
CA PHE A 294 9.73 28.76 8.02
C PHE A 294 8.89 28.00 9.05
#